data_AF-A0AAJ1TT63-F1
#
_entry.id   AF-A0AAJ1TT63-F1
#
_cell.length_a   1.000
_cell.length_b   1.000
_cell.length_c   1.000
_cell.angle_alpha   90.00
_cell.angle_beta   90.00
_cell.angle_gamma   90.00
#
_symmetry.space_group_name_H-M   'P 1'
#
loop_
_entity.id
_entity.type
_entity.pdbx_description
1 polymer ?
#
loop_
_entity_poly.entity_id
_entity_poly.type
_entity_poly.pdbx_seq_one_letter_code
_entity_poly.pdbx_strand_id
1 'polypeptide(L)'
;MTSTKAVLLTIGLCLGPVAAHAEQSPAREALKQYCTGDYMDYCSAYAPGGPEVEACFKANMKNLSPGCSAAITAYKQEKRATKRVSEVR
;
A
#
# COMPACT_ATOMS: atom_id res chain seq x y z
N MET A 1 10.90 -38.73 17.53
CA MET A 1 12.05 -39.67 17.50
C MET A 1 12.07 -40.36 16.14
N THR A 2 12.79 -39.81 15.17
CA THR A 2 13.30 -40.46 13.94
C THR A 2 14.33 -39.48 13.34
N SER A 3 15.58 -39.55 13.80
CA SER A 3 16.71 -40.26 13.19
C SER A 3 17.25 -39.57 11.93
N THR A 4 18.27 -38.76 12.18
CA THR A 4 19.09 -38.01 11.23
C THR A 4 19.81 -38.94 10.26
N LYS A 5 19.67 -38.71 8.96
CA LYS A 5 20.65 -39.11 7.95
C LYS A 5 20.86 -37.95 6.99
N ALA A 6 21.94 -37.21 7.23
CA ALA A 6 22.45 -36.20 6.32
C ALA A 6 23.15 -36.90 5.16
N VAL A 7 22.69 -36.68 3.92
CA VAL A 7 23.45 -37.03 2.72
C VAL A 7 23.12 -36.07 1.57
N LEU A 8 24.19 -35.38 1.14
CA LEU A 8 24.51 -34.84 -0.19
C LEU A 8 23.75 -33.63 -0.76
N LEU A 9 24.53 -32.54 -0.85
CA LEU A 9 24.48 -31.44 -1.82
C LEU A 9 23.94 -31.87 -3.19
N THR A 10 22.70 -31.51 -3.47
CA THR A 10 22.23 -31.24 -4.82
C THR A 10 21.91 -29.75 -4.89
N ILE A 11 22.52 -29.06 -5.87
CA ILE A 11 22.18 -27.68 -6.23
C ILE A 11 20.79 -27.76 -6.86
N GLY A 12 19.77 -27.78 -6.00
CA GLY A 12 18.38 -27.60 -6.38
C GLY A 12 18.15 -26.12 -6.60
N LEU A 13 18.10 -25.72 -7.87
CA LEU A 13 17.59 -24.42 -8.29
C LEU A 13 16.12 -24.33 -7.86
N CYS A 14 15.89 -23.87 -6.64
CA CYS A 14 14.57 -23.45 -6.19
C CYS A 14 14.19 -22.18 -6.98
N LEU A 15 13.53 -22.34 -8.13
CA LEU A 15 12.73 -21.28 -8.75
C LEU A 15 11.49 -21.03 -7.87
N GLY A 16 11.69 -20.42 -6.71
CA GLY A 16 10.62 -19.78 -5.96
C GLY A 16 10.35 -18.40 -6.57
N PRO A 17 9.09 -17.96 -6.74
CA PRO A 17 8.82 -16.62 -7.20
C PRO A 17 9.29 -15.63 -6.13
N VAL A 18 10.37 -14.91 -6.40
CA VAL A 18 10.74 -13.71 -5.66
C VAL A 18 9.77 -12.61 -6.07
N ALA A 19 8.58 -12.60 -5.47
CA ALA A 19 7.66 -11.47 -5.56
C ALA A 19 7.86 -10.56 -4.34
N ALA A 20 9.06 -9.99 -4.23
CA ALA A 20 9.31 -8.81 -3.41
C ALA A 20 9.37 -7.58 -4.32
N HIS A 21 8.36 -7.41 -5.18
CA HIS A 21 8.13 -6.10 -5.76
C HIS A 21 7.60 -5.24 -4.62
N ALA A 22 8.31 -4.17 -4.27
CA ALA A 22 7.71 -3.05 -3.55
C ALA A 22 6.57 -2.54 -4.44
N GLU A 23 5.39 -3.15 -4.30
CA GLU A 23 4.24 -3.05 -5.20
C GLU A 23 4.06 -1.60 -5.58
N GLN A 24 4.35 -1.18 -6.81
CA GLN A 24 4.13 0.19 -7.27
C GLN A 24 2.64 0.41 -7.48
N SER A 25 1.96 0.87 -6.43
CA SER A 25 0.56 1.25 -6.50
C SER A 25 0.42 2.56 -7.30
N PRO A 26 -0.17 2.55 -8.50
CA PRO A 26 -0.46 3.79 -9.21
C PRO A 26 -1.33 4.74 -8.36
N ALA A 27 -2.20 4.18 -7.51
CA ALA A 27 -3.03 4.99 -6.63
C ALA A 27 -2.26 5.75 -5.53
N ARG A 28 -1.12 5.22 -5.02
CA ARG A 28 -0.33 6.00 -4.04
C ARG A 28 0.40 7.17 -4.70
N GLU A 29 0.83 7.00 -5.96
CA GLU A 29 1.53 8.06 -6.68
C GLU A 29 0.52 9.16 -7.05
N ALA A 30 -0.71 8.77 -7.39
CA ALA A 30 -1.81 9.72 -7.54
C ALA A 30 -2.09 10.51 -6.24
N LEU A 31 -2.04 9.88 -5.06
CA LEU A 31 -2.17 10.61 -3.79
C LEU A 31 -1.09 11.69 -3.64
N LYS A 32 0.18 11.35 -3.88
CA LYS A 32 1.26 12.35 -3.81
C LYS A 32 1.05 13.49 -4.80
N GLN A 33 0.68 13.16 -6.05
CA GLN A 33 0.49 14.14 -7.10
C GLN A 33 -0.66 15.10 -6.80
N TYR A 34 -1.81 14.60 -6.35
CA TYR A 34 -3.03 15.39 -6.23
C TYR A 34 -3.29 15.94 -4.82
N CYS A 35 -2.74 15.30 -3.77
CA CYS A 35 -3.03 15.68 -2.38
C CYS A 35 -1.93 16.49 -1.70
N THR A 36 -0.80 16.80 -2.35
CA THR A 36 0.31 17.52 -1.68
C THR A 36 -0.13 18.90 -1.19
N GLY A 37 -0.88 19.67 -1.98
CA GLY A 37 -1.41 20.97 -1.54
C GLY A 37 -2.38 20.85 -0.38
N ASP A 38 -3.42 20.02 -0.54
CA ASP A 38 -4.43 19.76 0.50
C ASP A 38 -3.81 19.20 1.80
N TYR A 39 -2.75 18.39 1.68
CA TYR A 39 -1.99 17.90 2.82
C TYR A 39 -1.35 19.06 3.59
N MET A 40 -0.71 20.00 2.90
CA MET A 40 -0.05 21.13 3.55
C MET A 40 -1.07 22.04 4.26
N ASP A 41 -2.22 22.27 3.64
CA ASP A 41 -3.27 23.16 4.15
C ASP A 41 -4.01 22.57 5.37
N TYR A 42 -4.29 21.27 5.36
CA TYR A 42 -5.16 20.65 6.37
C TYR A 42 -4.47 19.66 7.31
N CYS A 43 -3.41 18.98 6.86
CA CYS A 43 -2.91 17.77 7.51
C CYS A 43 -1.40 17.78 7.82
N SER A 44 -0.72 18.92 7.64
CA SER A 44 0.74 19.07 7.80
C SER A 44 1.26 18.85 9.23
N ALA A 45 0.39 18.82 10.22
CA ALA A 45 0.72 18.49 11.61
C ALA A 45 1.08 17.01 11.82
N TYR A 46 0.77 16.13 10.87
CA TYR A 46 1.00 14.69 10.97
C TYR A 46 2.17 14.24 10.10
N ALA A 47 2.69 13.03 10.33
CA ALA A 47 3.73 12.47 9.48
C ALA A 47 3.12 11.98 8.14
N PRO A 48 3.70 12.31 6.97
CA PRO A 48 3.17 11.88 5.68
C PRO A 48 3.02 10.36 5.57
N GLY A 49 1.91 9.90 4.98
CA GLY A 49 1.67 8.47 4.70
C GLY A 49 1.26 7.63 5.92
N GLY A 50 1.14 8.24 7.10
CA GLY A 50 0.65 7.57 8.32
C GLY A 50 -0.89 7.49 8.39
N PRO A 51 -1.42 6.66 9.33
CA PRO A 51 -2.86 6.56 9.57
C PRO A 51 -3.50 7.87 10.05
N GLU A 52 -2.72 8.75 10.68
CA GLU A 52 -3.17 10.07 11.11
C GLU A 52 -3.54 10.97 9.92
N VAL A 53 -2.78 10.88 8.83
CA VAL A 53 -3.06 11.61 7.59
C VAL A 53 -4.31 11.06 6.90
N GLU A 54 -4.50 9.73 6.87
CA GLU A 54 -5.74 9.13 6.37
C GLU A 54 -6.97 9.63 7.17
N ALA A 55 -6.86 9.70 8.50
CA ALA A 55 -7.92 10.19 9.35
C ALA A 55 -8.19 11.69 9.11
N CYS A 56 -7.14 12.50 8.97
CA CYS A 56 -7.24 13.92 8.66
C CYS A 56 -7.94 14.18 7.32
N PHE A 57 -7.54 13.47 6.25
CA PHE A 57 -8.21 13.57 4.97
C PHE A 57 -9.67 13.14 5.05
N LYS A 58 -10.00 12.07 5.79
CA LYS A 58 -11.38 11.64 5.98
C LYS A 58 -12.24 12.73 6.64
N ALA A 59 -11.72 13.42 7.64
CA ALA A 59 -12.42 14.51 8.33
C ALA A 59 -12.61 15.74 7.43
N ASN A 60 -11.69 15.97 6.49
CA ASN A 60 -11.68 17.14 5.62
C ASN A 60 -12.18 16.88 4.20
N MET A 61 -12.70 15.69 3.84
CA MET A 61 -13.05 15.31 2.45
C MET A 61 -13.85 16.35 1.66
N LYS A 62 -14.74 17.10 2.33
CA LYS A 62 -15.56 18.16 1.69
C LYS A 62 -14.79 19.45 1.37
N ASN A 63 -13.66 19.65 2.04
CA ASN A 63 -12.77 20.82 1.92
C ASN A 63 -11.58 20.56 0.99
N LEU A 64 -11.29 19.29 0.68
CA LEU A 64 -10.19 18.92 -0.20
C LEU A 64 -10.53 19.28 -1.66
N SER A 65 -9.49 19.51 -2.44
CA SER A 65 -9.63 19.66 -3.89
C SER A 65 -10.34 18.44 -4.52
N PRO A 66 -11.08 18.64 -5.63
CA PRO A 66 -11.71 17.53 -6.35
C PRO A 66 -10.71 16.46 -6.78
N GLY A 67 -9.49 16.87 -7.15
CA GLY A 67 -8.40 15.96 -7.53
C GLY A 67 -7.95 15.06 -6.39
N CYS A 68 -7.69 15.63 -5.21
CA CYS A 68 -7.28 14.83 -4.05
C CYS A 68 -8.40 13.89 -3.59
N SER A 69 -9.65 14.37 -3.54
CA SER A 69 -10.81 13.55 -3.17
C SER A 69 -10.99 12.32 -4.08
N ALA A 70 -10.80 12.51 -5.40
CA ALA A 70 -10.83 11.42 -6.36
C ALA A 70 -9.68 10.43 -6.16
N ALA A 71 -8.45 10.92 -5.93
CA ALA A 71 -7.28 10.08 -5.67
C ALA A 71 -7.43 9.22 -4.40
N ILE A 72 -7.96 9.79 -3.30
CA ILE A 72 -8.27 9.05 -2.07
C ILE A 72 -9.28 7.93 -2.33
N THR A 73 -10.30 8.22 -3.14
CA THR A 73 -11.32 7.22 -3.49
C THR A 73 -10.69 6.07 -4.29
N ALA A 74 -9.89 6.37 -5.31
CA ALA A 74 -9.19 5.37 -6.11
C ALA A 74 -8.27 4.49 -5.27
N TYR A 75 -7.47 5.09 -4.37
CA TYR A 75 -6.60 4.38 -3.44
C TYR A 75 -7.36 3.41 -2.54
N LYS A 76 -8.51 3.82 -2.00
CA LYS A 76 -9.37 2.96 -1.18
C LYS A 76 -9.92 1.77 -1.97
N GLN A 77 -10.24 1.94 -3.25
CA GLN A 77 -10.73 0.83 -4.08
C GLN A 77 -9.61 -0.16 -4.41
N GLU A 78 -8.41 0.34 -4.75
CA GLU A 78 -7.24 -0.51 -4.99
C GLU A 78 -6.91 -1.34 -3.74
N LYS A 79 -6.83 -0.71 -2.56
CA LYS A 79 -6.66 -1.39 -1.27
C LYS A 79 -7.67 -2.51 -1.03
N ARG A 80 -8.95 -2.26 -1.34
CA ARG A 80 -10.03 -3.26 -1.20
C ARG A 80 -9.88 -4.40 -2.20
N ALA A 81 -9.46 -4.11 -3.44
CA ALA A 81 -9.20 -5.10 -4.46
C ALA A 81 -8.03 -6.02 -4.03
N THR A 82 -6.91 -5.45 -3.61
CA THR A 82 -5.74 -6.22 -3.12
C THR A 82 -6.10 -7.07 -1.90
N LYS A 83 -6.85 -6.52 -0.94
CA LYS A 83 -7.31 -7.30 0.23
C LYS A 83 -8.16 -8.50 -0.20
N ARG A 84 -9.09 -8.32 -1.14
CA ARG A 84 -9.93 -9.42 -1.63
C ARG A 84 -9.11 -10.51 -2.32
N VAL A 85 -8.11 -10.15 -3.13
CA VAL A 85 -7.23 -11.14 -3.76
C VAL A 85 -6.45 -11.95 -2.73
N SER A 86 -5.96 -11.30 -1.67
CA SER A 86 -5.24 -11.98 -0.58
C SER A 86 -6.10 -12.92 0.26
N GLU A 87 -7.39 -12.64 0.39
CA GLU A 87 -8.32 -13.44 1.22
C GLU A 87 -8.87 -14.66 0.48
N VAL A 88 -8.83 -14.63 -0.86
CA VAL A 88 -9.23 -15.75 -1.74
C VAL A 88 -8.10 -16.78 -1.90
N ARG A 89 -6.87 -16.43 -1.56
CA ARG A 89 -5.69 -17.30 -1.65
C ARG A 89 -5.40 -17.99 -0.33
#